data_AF-A0A3C1YRW0-F1
#
_entry.id   AF-A0A3C1YRW0-F1
#
_cell.length_a   1.000
_cell.length_b   1.000
_cell.length_c   1.000
_cell.angle_alpha   90.00
_cell.angle_beta   90.00
_cell.angle_gamma   90.00
#
_symmetry.space_group_name_H-M   'P 1'
#
loop_
_entity.id
_entity.type
_entity.pdbx_description
1 polymer ?
#
loop_
_entity_poly.entity_id
_entity_poly.type
_entity_poly.pdbx_seq_one_letter_code
_entity_poly.pdbx_strand_id
1 'polypeptide(L)'
;MKNLSLLICFSVIVTVNVFAQIPASATWELNATTTTGVSTSGSVIGVDETFKNMEINQYTGPLATQRVRIVGNLWPASQTTQIDTVYIQFTVFSKSPYDLTVNSIYLGLGANGGASMRANVAYSTDSTFGTSTQIYAAAAALSTSSLITITNSPTVVVPSGQKFYLRIYPWYHNLTSSLTGKYICPDSVVISGTTNGSSISLPEISTKSITNISTTFAVSGGNISTDGGGAISARGICWDTTAAPTITMNKSIDGIGSGSFTSVATNLLPGKTYFTRAYATNSAGTAYGSELSFTTLLAKSVPTVTTSAASNILATTANTGGSVTAWGGDSVSARGVCWSTISNPTIADNKTLNGIGSGAFSSVLVNLMPNTKYYIRAYAINNLGTGYGNEVSLSTQSLSPDVTKIVAKNGGDYTTVQAAFDAVPDNYTGKYFIFVKKGIYKEKLLLSQNKVNVILIGEDRDSTILTYDDYAGKSGGTSTSQSVAIDADDFIAMNITFQNTVKNDGSFADQQAVALRVNGDRQAYYNCNLLGYQDTYYTWGGRGTGRTYHKNCKIEGSVDFIFGRNIVLFDSCEIRVNRNNGTLTA
;
A
#
# COMPACT_ATOMS: atom_id res chain seq x y z
N MET A 1 -61.86 -35.12 -48.40
CA MET A 1 -61.26 -34.76 -47.09
C MET A 1 -59.86 -34.22 -47.35
N LYS A 2 -59.67 -32.90 -47.30
CA LYS A 2 -58.37 -32.24 -47.53
C LYS A 2 -57.98 -31.50 -46.26
N ASN A 3 -56.77 -31.81 -45.77
CA ASN A 3 -56.08 -31.17 -44.66
C ASN A 3 -55.93 -29.66 -44.89
N LEU A 4 -56.13 -28.84 -43.86
CA LEU A 4 -55.62 -27.47 -43.82
C LEU A 4 -55.10 -27.15 -42.42
N SER A 5 -53.86 -26.69 -42.41
CA SER A 5 -52.94 -26.54 -41.28
C SER A 5 -53.34 -25.43 -40.31
N LEU A 6 -53.16 -25.69 -39.01
CA LEU A 6 -53.34 -24.73 -37.92
C LEU A 6 -52.11 -23.81 -37.86
N LEU A 7 -52.26 -22.54 -38.25
CA LEU A 7 -51.22 -21.52 -38.14
C LEU A 7 -51.29 -20.89 -36.74
N ILE A 8 -50.30 -21.17 -35.90
CA ILE A 8 -50.15 -20.56 -34.57
C ILE A 8 -49.59 -19.15 -34.77
N CYS A 9 -50.43 -18.14 -34.53
CA CYS A 9 -50.00 -16.74 -34.48
C CYS A 9 -49.23 -16.50 -33.17
N PHE A 10 -47.90 -16.39 -33.26
CA PHE A 10 -47.08 -15.81 -32.19
C PHE A 10 -47.30 -14.29 -32.18
N SER A 11 -48.10 -13.80 -31.24
CA SER A 11 -48.11 -12.37 -30.91
C SER A 11 -46.78 -12.02 -30.24
N VAL A 12 -45.84 -11.49 -31.01
CA VAL A 12 -44.68 -10.79 -30.46
C VAL A 12 -45.19 -9.51 -29.81
N ILE A 13 -45.33 -9.52 -28.49
CA ILE A 13 -45.44 -8.28 -27.71
C ILE A 13 -44.06 -7.62 -27.80
N VAL A 14 -43.92 -6.66 -28.71
CA VAL A 14 -42.82 -5.71 -28.66
C VAL A 14 -43.09 -4.82 -27.44
N THR A 15 -42.48 -5.14 -26.31
CA THR A 15 -42.33 -4.18 -25.22
C THR A 15 -41.43 -3.06 -25.73
N VAL A 16 -42.05 -1.98 -26.20
CA VAL A 16 -41.35 -0.71 -26.37
C VAL A 16 -41.03 -0.24 -24.95
N ASN A 17 -39.83 -0.56 -24.47
CA ASN A 17 -39.30 0.05 -23.26
C ASN A 17 -39.16 1.55 -23.58
N VAL A 18 -40.13 2.34 -23.15
CA VAL A 18 -40.00 3.79 -23.14
C VAL A 18 -39.00 4.10 -22.03
N PHE A 19 -37.73 4.25 -22.39
CA PHE A 19 -36.70 4.67 -21.46
C PHE A 19 -37.05 6.08 -20.96
N ALA A 20 -37.17 6.25 -19.64
CA ALA A 20 -37.41 7.57 -19.07
C ALA A 20 -36.17 8.44 -19.31
N GLN A 21 -36.30 9.47 -20.14
CA GLN A 21 -35.27 10.47 -20.33
C GLN A 21 -35.12 11.26 -19.03
N ILE A 22 -33.96 11.17 -18.37
CA ILE A 22 -33.70 11.92 -17.13
C ILE A 22 -32.96 13.21 -17.49
N PRO A 23 -33.50 14.40 -17.15
CA PRO A 23 -32.79 15.66 -17.34
C PRO A 23 -31.45 15.66 -16.59
N ALA A 24 -30.39 16.14 -17.26
CA ALA A 24 -29.07 16.29 -16.66
C ALA A 24 -28.42 17.60 -17.09
N SER A 25 -27.63 18.21 -16.22
CA SER A 25 -26.95 19.48 -16.49
C SER A 25 -25.63 19.63 -15.73
N ALA A 26 -24.68 20.35 -16.30
CA ALA A 26 -23.48 20.85 -15.65
C ALA A 26 -23.45 22.39 -15.78
N THR A 27 -23.25 23.09 -14.67
CA THR A 27 -23.29 24.55 -14.58
C THR A 27 -22.00 25.08 -13.93
N TRP A 28 -21.34 26.00 -14.65
CA TRP A 28 -20.22 26.80 -14.17
C TRP A 28 -20.70 28.24 -14.00
N GLU A 29 -20.78 28.68 -12.74
CA GLU A 29 -21.33 29.98 -12.36
C GLU A 29 -20.38 31.16 -12.68
N LEU A 30 -19.06 30.94 -12.62
CA LEU A 30 -18.01 31.88 -13.06
C LEU A 30 -18.08 33.30 -12.45
N ASN A 31 -18.48 33.40 -11.18
CA ASN A 31 -18.62 34.66 -10.45
C ASN A 31 -17.86 34.67 -9.11
N ALA A 32 -17.67 35.85 -8.53
CA ALA A 32 -16.84 36.06 -7.34
C ALA A 32 -17.29 35.31 -6.07
N THR A 33 -18.55 34.88 -6.01
CA THR A 33 -19.15 34.22 -4.84
C THR A 33 -19.05 32.70 -4.87
N THR A 34 -18.75 32.11 -6.02
CA THR A 34 -18.64 30.67 -6.21
C THR A 34 -17.18 30.33 -6.48
N THR A 35 -16.49 29.74 -5.49
CA THR A 35 -15.16 29.17 -5.69
C THR A 35 -15.18 28.24 -6.90
N THR A 36 -14.12 28.26 -7.71
CA THR A 36 -13.91 27.38 -8.89
C THR A 36 -14.47 25.98 -8.64
N GLY A 37 -15.49 25.59 -9.41
CA GLY A 37 -16.17 24.32 -9.28
C GLY A 37 -17.39 24.23 -10.21
N VAL A 38 -17.64 23.04 -10.76
CA VAL A 38 -18.85 22.75 -11.54
C VAL A 38 -19.94 22.14 -10.67
N SER A 39 -21.16 22.65 -10.80
CA SER A 39 -22.35 22.03 -10.19
C SER A 39 -23.04 21.13 -11.20
N THR A 40 -23.49 19.94 -10.77
CA THR A 40 -24.14 18.97 -11.67
C THR A 40 -25.48 18.52 -11.14
N SER A 41 -26.45 18.35 -12.04
CA SER A 41 -27.75 17.70 -11.77
C SER A 41 -27.93 16.50 -12.71
N GLY A 42 -28.57 15.44 -12.24
CA GLY A 42 -28.78 14.20 -13.01
C GLY A 42 -27.53 13.31 -13.14
N SER A 43 -27.56 12.40 -14.12
CA SER A 43 -26.52 11.37 -14.32
C SER A 43 -25.34 11.85 -15.16
N VAL A 44 -24.77 12.99 -14.77
CA VAL A 44 -23.67 13.65 -15.48
C VAL A 44 -22.52 14.00 -14.53
N ILE A 45 -21.31 14.07 -15.08
CA ILE A 45 -20.11 14.55 -14.43
C ILE A 45 -19.63 15.77 -15.23
N GLY A 46 -19.47 16.90 -14.55
CA GLY A 46 -18.74 18.05 -15.06
C GLY A 46 -17.30 17.99 -14.57
N VAL A 47 -16.38 18.49 -15.38
CA VAL A 47 -15.00 18.78 -14.94
C VAL A 47 -14.88 20.28 -14.72
N ASP A 48 -14.06 20.69 -13.75
CA ASP A 48 -13.67 22.09 -13.59
C ASP A 48 -13.16 22.65 -14.93
N GLU A 49 -13.37 23.95 -15.14
CA GLU A 49 -12.91 24.62 -16.35
C GLU A 49 -11.39 24.47 -16.52
N THR A 50 -10.97 24.25 -17.75
CA THR A 50 -9.56 24.06 -18.09
C THR A 50 -9.12 25.12 -19.08
N PHE A 51 -7.86 25.53 -18.97
CA PHE A 51 -7.28 26.60 -19.76
C PHE A 51 -6.12 26.09 -20.60
N LYS A 52 -6.08 26.49 -21.87
CA LYS A 52 -4.90 26.32 -22.73
C LYS A 52 -4.35 27.70 -23.08
N ASN A 53 -3.13 27.98 -22.62
CA ASN A 53 -2.46 29.29 -22.76
C ASN A 53 -3.29 30.48 -22.26
N MET A 54 -4.18 30.24 -21.29
CA MET A 54 -5.05 31.22 -20.67
C MET A 54 -4.96 31.10 -19.14
N GLU A 55 -5.27 32.16 -18.41
CA GLU A 55 -5.27 32.19 -16.95
C GLU A 55 -6.36 33.11 -16.40
N ILE A 56 -6.92 32.75 -15.24
CA ILE A 56 -7.85 33.61 -14.49
C ILE A 56 -7.06 34.75 -13.86
N ASN A 57 -7.53 35.99 -14.04
CA ASN A 57 -6.95 37.16 -13.39
C ASN A 57 -7.71 37.56 -12.12
N GLN A 58 -9.03 37.76 -12.22
CA GLN A 58 -9.91 38.14 -11.09
C GLN A 58 -11.40 38.10 -11.50
N TYR A 59 -12.32 38.28 -10.56
CA TYR A 59 -13.77 38.28 -10.81
C TYR A 59 -14.35 39.70 -10.78
N THR A 60 -13.89 40.55 -11.71
CA THR A 60 -14.33 41.96 -11.83
C THR A 60 -14.66 42.33 -13.27
N GLY A 61 -15.12 41.36 -14.06
CA GLY A 61 -15.66 41.61 -15.40
C GLY A 61 -17.00 42.36 -15.34
N PRO A 62 -17.62 42.64 -16.50
CA PRO A 62 -18.99 43.16 -16.53
C PRO A 62 -19.89 42.27 -15.67
N LEU A 63 -20.68 42.86 -14.77
CA LEU A 63 -21.54 42.13 -13.81
C LEU A 63 -20.78 41.20 -12.84
N ALA A 64 -19.53 41.54 -12.47
CA ALA A 64 -18.69 40.76 -11.56
C ALA A 64 -18.31 39.35 -12.06
N THR A 65 -18.30 39.18 -13.38
CA THR A 65 -17.89 37.96 -14.07
C THR A 65 -16.40 37.68 -13.95
N GLN A 66 -16.03 36.42 -14.17
CA GLN A 66 -14.63 35.99 -14.28
C GLN A 66 -13.91 36.72 -15.41
N ARG A 67 -12.71 37.26 -15.15
CA ARG A 67 -11.82 37.83 -16.16
C ARG A 67 -10.70 36.86 -16.46
N VAL A 68 -10.63 36.39 -17.69
CA VAL A 68 -9.60 35.48 -18.18
C VAL A 68 -8.76 36.20 -19.22
N ARG A 69 -7.45 35.97 -19.21
CA ARG A 69 -6.49 36.55 -20.17
C ARG A 69 -5.55 35.48 -20.72
N ILE A 70 -4.85 35.80 -21.80
CA ILE A 70 -3.73 34.98 -22.28
C ILE A 70 -2.60 34.93 -21.23
N VAL A 71 -1.95 33.78 -21.09
CA VAL A 71 -0.79 33.60 -20.19
C VAL A 71 0.30 34.62 -20.54
N GLY A 72 0.87 35.24 -19.50
CA GLY A 72 1.86 36.31 -19.67
C GLY A 72 1.25 37.69 -19.98
N ASN A 73 -0.08 37.80 -20.05
CA ASN A 73 -0.82 39.06 -20.19
C ASN A 73 -0.40 39.90 -21.42
N LEU A 74 0.02 39.26 -22.51
CA LEU A 74 0.47 39.95 -23.72
C LEU A 74 -0.26 39.40 -24.96
N TRP A 75 -1.21 40.16 -25.47
CA TRP A 75 -1.98 39.80 -26.66
C TRP A 75 -1.19 40.10 -27.93
N PRO A 76 -1.07 39.14 -28.88
CA PRO A 76 -0.31 39.33 -30.12
C PRO A 76 -0.86 40.45 -31.01
N ALA A 77 0.03 41.15 -31.71
CA ALA A 77 -0.36 42.13 -32.72
C ALA A 77 -1.02 41.47 -33.94
N SER A 78 -1.77 42.26 -34.74
CA SER A 78 -2.29 41.87 -36.06
C SER A 78 -3.19 40.62 -36.09
N GLN A 79 -3.86 40.27 -34.98
CA GLN A 79 -4.82 39.17 -34.98
C GLN A 79 -6.09 39.55 -35.74
N THR A 80 -6.41 38.80 -36.78
CA THR A 80 -7.71 38.88 -37.49
C THR A 80 -8.69 37.81 -37.04
N THR A 81 -8.19 36.71 -36.46
CA THR A 81 -8.95 35.53 -36.04
C THR A 81 -8.35 34.92 -34.76
N GLN A 82 -8.99 33.90 -34.20
CA GLN A 82 -8.49 33.19 -33.02
C GLN A 82 -7.14 32.48 -33.23
N ILE A 83 -6.48 32.15 -32.12
CA ILE A 83 -5.36 31.20 -32.08
C ILE A 83 -5.89 29.88 -31.51
N ASP A 84 -5.81 28.79 -32.26
CA ASP A 84 -6.43 27.51 -31.89
C ASP A 84 -5.84 26.88 -30.61
N THR A 85 -4.65 27.32 -30.19
CA THR A 85 -4.01 26.89 -28.94
C THR A 85 -4.29 27.82 -27.75
N VAL A 86 -5.18 28.81 -27.90
CA VAL A 86 -5.56 29.76 -26.85
C VAL A 86 -7.06 29.65 -26.61
N TYR A 87 -7.45 28.93 -25.55
CA TYR A 87 -8.87 28.70 -25.26
C TYR A 87 -9.18 28.39 -23.80
N ILE A 88 -10.46 28.56 -23.46
CA ILE A 88 -11.11 28.06 -22.25
C ILE A 88 -11.94 26.84 -22.64
N GLN A 89 -11.89 25.75 -21.88
CA GLN A 89 -12.60 24.51 -22.16
C GLN A 89 -13.45 24.05 -20.97
N PHE A 90 -14.72 23.76 -21.28
CA PHE A 90 -15.68 23.11 -20.39
C PHE A 90 -15.90 21.68 -20.86
N THR A 91 -15.95 20.73 -19.92
CA THR A 91 -16.05 19.30 -20.23
C THR A 91 -17.17 18.67 -19.44
N VAL A 92 -18.01 17.88 -20.12
CA VAL A 92 -19.10 17.13 -19.52
C VAL A 92 -19.13 15.70 -20.07
N PHE A 93 -19.51 14.74 -19.24
CA PHE A 93 -19.73 13.35 -19.66
C PHE A 93 -20.77 12.67 -18.79
N SER A 94 -21.44 11.65 -19.30
CA SER A 94 -22.39 10.85 -18.52
C SER A 94 -21.68 9.96 -17.50
N LYS A 95 -22.37 9.69 -16.39
CA LYS A 95 -21.98 8.59 -15.49
C LYS A 95 -22.24 7.26 -16.22
N SER A 96 -21.34 6.29 -16.11
CA SER A 96 -21.65 4.94 -16.60
C SER A 96 -22.82 4.35 -15.81
N PRO A 97 -23.80 3.66 -16.45
CA PRO A 97 -23.85 3.21 -17.84
C PRO A 97 -24.72 4.10 -18.77
N TYR A 98 -24.89 5.38 -18.47
CA TYR A 98 -25.79 6.26 -19.21
C TYR A 98 -25.14 6.83 -20.46
N ASP A 99 -25.88 6.94 -21.57
CA ASP A 99 -25.55 7.83 -22.67
C ASP A 99 -26.13 9.23 -22.36
N LEU A 100 -25.43 10.30 -22.72
CA LEU A 100 -25.91 11.68 -22.59
C LEU A 100 -26.26 12.23 -23.98
N THR A 101 -27.51 12.62 -24.19
CA THR A 101 -27.88 13.46 -25.32
C THR A 101 -27.79 14.92 -24.90
N VAL A 102 -26.72 15.61 -25.28
CA VAL A 102 -26.60 17.06 -25.07
C VAL A 102 -27.57 17.75 -26.01
N ASN A 103 -28.49 18.54 -25.44
CA ASN A 103 -29.55 19.22 -26.17
C ASN A 103 -29.67 20.72 -25.88
N SER A 104 -28.85 21.25 -24.99
CA SER A 104 -28.81 22.66 -24.69
C SER A 104 -27.43 23.09 -24.20
N ILE A 105 -26.95 24.20 -24.75
CA ILE A 105 -25.76 24.93 -24.33
C ILE A 105 -26.20 26.36 -24.09
N TYR A 106 -25.80 26.92 -22.96
CA TYR A 106 -25.99 28.32 -22.59
C TYR A 106 -24.66 28.89 -22.07
N LEU A 107 -24.36 30.13 -22.43
CA LEU A 107 -23.11 30.81 -22.10
C LEU A 107 -23.34 32.33 -22.12
N GLY A 108 -22.97 33.03 -21.06
CA GLY A 108 -22.79 34.48 -21.03
C GLY A 108 -21.36 34.86 -21.43
N LEU A 109 -21.19 35.87 -22.29
CA LEU A 109 -19.87 36.29 -22.74
C LEU A 109 -19.75 37.81 -22.88
N GLY A 110 -18.71 38.38 -22.29
CA GLY A 110 -18.34 39.78 -22.42
C GLY A 110 -16.83 39.96 -22.53
N ALA A 111 -16.39 41.21 -22.40
CA ALA A 111 -14.98 41.56 -22.40
C ALA A 111 -14.65 42.60 -21.32
N ASN A 112 -13.35 42.81 -21.08
CA ASN A 112 -12.86 43.92 -20.26
C ASN A 112 -11.49 44.38 -20.80
N GLY A 113 -11.16 45.66 -20.59
CA GLY A 113 -9.85 46.22 -20.93
C GLY A 113 -9.68 46.70 -22.37
N GLY A 114 -10.72 46.67 -23.20
CA GLY A 114 -10.75 47.26 -24.54
C GLY A 114 -11.94 46.80 -25.39
N ALA A 115 -12.28 47.57 -26.43
CA ALA A 115 -13.49 47.40 -27.24
C ALA A 115 -13.28 46.57 -28.53
N SER A 116 -12.26 45.72 -28.59
CA SER A 116 -11.97 44.88 -29.78
C SER A 116 -11.74 43.41 -29.45
N MET A 117 -12.02 42.99 -28.21
CA MET A 117 -12.02 41.59 -27.84
C MET A 117 -13.15 40.85 -28.56
N ARG A 118 -12.84 39.67 -29.09
CA ARG A 118 -13.76 38.80 -29.83
C ARG A 118 -13.55 37.36 -29.38
N ALA A 119 -14.52 36.50 -29.65
CA ALA A 119 -14.37 35.08 -29.39
C ALA A 119 -15.21 34.23 -30.35
N ASN A 120 -14.71 33.04 -30.65
CA ASN A 120 -15.47 31.99 -31.31
C ASN A 120 -15.77 30.90 -30.29
N VAL A 121 -16.93 30.25 -30.43
CA VAL A 121 -17.33 29.16 -29.54
C VAL A 121 -17.68 27.95 -30.39
N ALA A 122 -17.10 26.81 -30.05
CA ALA A 122 -17.34 25.56 -30.74
C ALA A 122 -17.38 24.40 -29.75
N TYR A 123 -18.11 23.34 -30.10
CA TYR A 123 -18.11 22.09 -29.36
C TYR A 123 -17.59 20.92 -30.18
N SER A 124 -17.19 19.85 -29.48
CA SER A 124 -16.80 18.59 -30.09
C SER A 124 -16.93 17.42 -29.10
N THR A 125 -17.04 16.19 -29.61
CA THR A 125 -16.81 14.95 -28.85
C THR A 125 -15.38 14.41 -29.03
N ASP A 126 -14.60 15.00 -29.94
CA ASP A 126 -13.18 14.73 -30.16
C ASP A 126 -12.33 15.71 -29.34
N SER A 127 -11.50 15.17 -28.45
CA SER A 127 -10.61 15.95 -27.59
C SER A 127 -9.59 16.81 -28.33
N THR A 128 -9.24 16.44 -29.57
CA THR A 128 -8.30 17.21 -30.41
C THR A 128 -8.97 18.39 -31.11
N PHE A 129 -10.31 18.41 -31.16
CA PHE A 129 -11.12 19.34 -31.95
C PHE A 129 -10.84 19.28 -33.46
N GLY A 130 -10.27 18.17 -33.97
CA GLY A 130 -10.07 17.95 -35.40
C GLY A 130 -11.41 17.93 -36.18
N THR A 131 -12.48 17.49 -35.53
CA THR A 131 -13.86 17.69 -35.97
C THR A 131 -14.60 18.53 -34.93
N SER A 132 -15.16 19.69 -35.29
CA SER A 132 -15.91 20.53 -34.35
C SER A 132 -17.07 21.26 -35.01
N THR A 133 -18.06 21.65 -34.21
CA THR A 133 -19.19 22.47 -34.65
C THR A 133 -19.10 23.84 -33.99
N GLN A 134 -18.95 24.87 -34.81
CA GLN A 134 -18.94 26.26 -34.34
C GLN A 134 -20.38 26.73 -34.08
N ILE A 135 -20.66 27.18 -32.85
CA ILE A 135 -21.97 27.67 -32.41
C ILE A 135 -22.02 29.19 -32.28
N TYR A 136 -20.86 29.84 -32.24
CA TYR A 136 -20.77 31.30 -32.26
C TYR A 136 -19.50 31.75 -32.96
N ALA A 137 -19.64 32.75 -33.83
CA ALA A 137 -18.55 33.40 -34.53
C ALA A 137 -18.67 34.92 -34.35
N ALA A 138 -17.68 35.56 -33.71
CA ALA A 138 -17.79 36.99 -33.39
C ALA A 138 -17.66 37.89 -34.63
N ALA A 139 -18.79 38.35 -35.16
CA ALA A 139 -18.85 39.37 -36.21
C ALA A 139 -18.53 40.80 -35.71
N ALA A 140 -18.71 41.07 -34.41
CA ALA A 140 -18.38 42.33 -33.74
C ALA A 140 -17.60 42.10 -32.44
N ALA A 141 -17.06 43.19 -31.86
CA ALA A 141 -16.42 43.13 -30.56
C ALA A 141 -17.43 42.89 -29.43
N LEU A 142 -16.98 42.16 -28.40
CA LEU A 142 -17.75 41.89 -27.20
C LEU A 142 -17.85 43.15 -26.33
N SER A 143 -19.00 43.33 -25.69
CA SER A 143 -19.29 44.47 -24.81
C SER A 143 -18.42 44.46 -23.55
N THR A 144 -18.01 45.64 -23.10
CA THR A 144 -17.29 45.84 -21.84
C THR A 144 -18.19 46.23 -20.67
N SER A 145 -19.49 46.36 -20.90
CA SER A 145 -20.48 46.77 -19.89
C SER A 145 -21.68 45.82 -19.77
N SER A 146 -21.79 44.85 -20.67
CA SER A 146 -22.87 43.85 -20.70
C SER A 146 -22.36 42.52 -21.25
N LEU A 147 -23.15 41.46 -21.05
CA LEU A 147 -22.89 40.14 -21.61
C LEU A 147 -23.81 39.90 -22.80
N ILE A 148 -23.28 39.24 -23.84
CA ILE A 148 -24.13 38.57 -24.83
C ILE A 148 -24.47 37.17 -24.31
N THR A 149 -25.63 36.67 -24.71
CA THR A 149 -26.02 35.28 -24.44
C THR A 149 -25.83 34.45 -25.70
N ILE A 150 -25.10 33.36 -25.59
CA ILE A 150 -24.90 32.37 -26.64
C ILE A 150 -25.68 31.13 -26.23
N THR A 151 -26.65 30.73 -27.06
CA THR A 151 -27.40 29.49 -26.89
C THR A 151 -27.24 28.58 -28.11
N ASN A 152 -27.25 27.27 -27.87
CA ASN A 152 -27.30 26.27 -28.93
C ASN A 152 -28.08 25.06 -28.44
N SER A 153 -28.87 24.44 -29.32
CA SER A 153 -29.61 23.22 -29.02
C SER A 153 -29.10 22.06 -29.88
N PRO A 154 -27.92 21.51 -29.56
CA PRO A 154 -27.37 20.40 -30.33
C PRO A 154 -28.24 19.15 -30.18
N THR A 155 -27.98 18.11 -30.96
CA THR A 155 -28.54 16.77 -30.70
C THR A 155 -27.40 15.78 -30.77
N VAL A 156 -26.50 15.89 -29.79
CA VAL A 156 -25.25 15.12 -29.77
C VAL A 156 -25.38 14.03 -28.72
N VAL A 157 -25.34 12.78 -29.18
CA VAL A 157 -25.26 11.61 -28.30
C VAL A 157 -23.81 11.40 -27.91
N VAL A 158 -23.55 11.42 -26.61
CA VAL A 158 -22.28 11.18 -25.97
C VAL A 158 -22.38 9.82 -25.29
N PRO A 159 -21.73 8.77 -25.83
CA PRO A 159 -21.81 7.44 -25.24
C PRO A 159 -21.27 7.41 -23.80
N SER A 160 -21.74 6.44 -23.01
CA SER A 160 -21.25 6.18 -21.64
C SER A 160 -19.72 6.27 -21.52
N GLY A 161 -19.25 7.13 -20.61
CA GLY A 161 -17.83 7.35 -20.34
C GLY A 161 -17.09 8.23 -21.37
N GLN A 162 -17.72 8.61 -22.49
CA GLN A 162 -17.16 9.54 -23.47
C GLN A 162 -17.46 11.00 -23.10
N LYS A 163 -16.68 11.93 -23.64
CA LYS A 163 -16.71 13.34 -23.26
C LYS A 163 -17.28 14.23 -24.35
N PHE A 164 -17.96 15.28 -23.92
CA PHE A 164 -18.34 16.43 -24.71
C PHE A 164 -17.56 17.64 -24.22
N TYR A 165 -17.00 18.38 -25.17
CA TYR A 165 -16.14 19.53 -24.93
C TYR A 165 -16.76 20.77 -25.55
N LEU A 166 -16.72 21.87 -24.83
CA LEU A 166 -17.07 23.21 -25.31
C LEU A 166 -15.84 24.10 -25.15
N ARG A 167 -15.40 24.77 -26.23
CA ARG A 167 -14.26 25.70 -26.20
C ARG A 167 -14.67 27.11 -26.58
N ILE A 168 -14.12 28.08 -25.85
CA ILE A 168 -14.15 29.52 -26.16
C ILE A 168 -12.75 29.92 -26.62
N TYR A 169 -12.66 30.46 -27.83
CA TYR A 169 -11.41 30.89 -28.47
C TYR A 169 -11.37 32.42 -28.60
N PRO A 170 -10.82 33.14 -27.62
CA PRO A 170 -10.75 34.59 -27.66
C PRO A 170 -9.58 35.12 -28.50
N TRP A 171 -9.75 36.31 -29.06
CA TRP A 171 -8.65 37.11 -29.64
C TRP A 171 -8.95 38.59 -29.55
N TYR A 172 -7.90 39.42 -29.61
CA TYR A 172 -8.06 40.85 -29.69
C TYR A 172 -7.83 41.34 -31.10
N HIS A 173 -8.87 41.86 -31.74
CA HIS A 173 -8.85 42.16 -33.16
C HIS A 173 -7.99 43.38 -33.52
N ASN A 174 -7.20 43.26 -34.59
CA ASN A 174 -6.49 44.36 -35.27
C ASN A 174 -5.61 45.25 -34.37
N LEU A 175 -4.83 44.63 -33.49
CA LEU A 175 -3.79 45.33 -32.73
C LEU A 175 -2.66 45.84 -33.64
N THR A 176 -2.31 47.12 -33.53
CA THR A 176 -1.12 47.71 -34.17
C THR A 176 0.19 47.33 -33.47
N SER A 177 0.12 47.01 -32.18
CA SER A 177 1.20 46.47 -31.35
C SER A 177 0.64 45.56 -30.28
N SER A 178 1.45 44.65 -29.72
CA SER A 178 1.01 43.78 -28.63
C SER A 178 0.54 44.58 -27.42
N LEU A 179 -0.60 44.21 -26.83
CA LEU A 179 -1.18 44.93 -25.69
C LEU A 179 -1.40 44.02 -24.49
N THR A 180 -1.25 44.60 -23.31
CA THR A 180 -1.61 43.96 -22.04
C THR A 180 -3.01 44.37 -21.59
N GLY A 181 -3.52 43.68 -20.57
CA GLY A 181 -4.73 44.08 -19.88
C GLY A 181 -5.99 43.95 -20.73
N LYS A 182 -6.07 42.92 -21.59
CA LYS A 182 -7.30 42.55 -22.31
C LYS A 182 -7.83 41.23 -21.79
N TYR A 183 -9.14 41.16 -21.61
CA TYR A 183 -9.78 40.05 -20.92
C TYR A 183 -11.03 39.62 -21.65
N ILE A 184 -11.22 38.30 -21.74
CA ILE A 184 -12.50 37.69 -22.04
C ILE A 184 -13.22 37.44 -20.71
N CYS A 185 -14.54 37.63 -20.70
CA CYS A 185 -15.34 37.51 -19.48
C CYS A 185 -16.48 36.51 -19.67
N PRO A 186 -16.24 35.19 -19.51
CA PRO A 186 -17.30 34.19 -19.52
C PRO A 186 -18.13 34.24 -18.23
N ASP A 187 -19.39 33.83 -18.34
CA ASP A 187 -20.35 33.77 -17.25
C ASP A 187 -21.33 32.63 -17.45
N SER A 188 -21.80 32.02 -16.35
CA SER A 188 -22.99 31.17 -16.34
C SER A 188 -23.00 30.14 -17.49
N VAL A 189 -21.95 29.34 -17.63
CA VAL A 189 -21.89 28.30 -18.67
C VAL A 189 -22.74 27.12 -18.20
N VAL A 190 -23.70 26.71 -19.01
CA VAL A 190 -24.55 25.53 -18.74
C VAL A 190 -24.54 24.62 -19.95
N ILE A 191 -24.20 23.36 -19.74
CA ILE A 191 -24.38 22.30 -20.73
C ILE A 191 -25.41 21.33 -20.16
N SER A 192 -26.54 21.16 -20.84
CA SER A 192 -27.63 20.29 -20.41
C SER A 192 -28.17 19.39 -21.51
N GLY A 193 -28.88 18.36 -21.08
CA GLY A 193 -29.27 17.24 -21.92
C GLY A 193 -30.22 16.29 -21.21
N THR A 194 -30.43 15.14 -21.84
CA THR A 194 -31.11 14.00 -21.22
C THR A 194 -30.18 12.80 -21.22
N THR A 195 -30.10 12.10 -20.09
CA THR A 195 -29.39 10.83 -20.01
C THR A 195 -30.34 9.67 -20.27
N ASN A 196 -29.92 8.76 -21.14
CA ASN A 196 -30.61 7.53 -21.48
C ASN A 196 -29.69 6.34 -21.15
N GLY A 197 -30.07 5.50 -20.18
CA GLY A 197 -29.29 4.34 -19.77
C GLY A 197 -30.00 3.52 -18.70
N SER A 198 -29.60 2.25 -18.58
CA SER A 198 -30.29 1.15 -17.92
C SER A 198 -30.98 1.46 -16.58
N SER A 199 -32.05 0.70 -16.31
CA SER A 199 -32.70 0.63 -14.99
C SER A 199 -31.67 0.51 -13.87
N ILE A 200 -31.77 1.35 -12.84
CA ILE A 200 -30.99 1.19 -11.61
C ILE A 200 -31.30 -0.20 -11.08
N SER A 201 -30.26 -1.02 -10.88
CA SER A 201 -30.40 -2.35 -10.29
C SER A 201 -30.12 -2.28 -8.80
N LEU A 202 -30.49 -3.32 -8.07
CA LEU A 202 -30.05 -3.46 -6.67
C LEU A 202 -28.50 -3.46 -6.60
N PRO A 203 -27.91 -3.00 -5.48
CA PRO A 203 -26.48 -3.13 -5.26
C PRO A 203 -26.02 -4.59 -5.24
N GLU A 204 -24.76 -4.85 -5.59
CA GLU A 204 -24.15 -6.15 -5.31
C GLU A 204 -23.35 -6.07 -4.02
N ILE A 205 -23.66 -6.96 -3.08
CA ILE A 205 -23.04 -6.97 -1.75
C ILE A 205 -22.77 -8.41 -1.30
N SER A 206 -21.62 -8.62 -0.64
CA SER A 206 -21.28 -9.87 0.03
C SER A 206 -21.19 -9.69 1.55
N THR A 207 -21.52 -10.73 2.30
CA THR A 207 -21.40 -10.75 3.77
C THR A 207 -20.03 -11.28 4.17
N LYS A 208 -19.32 -10.58 5.06
CA LYS A 208 -18.02 -11.01 5.59
C LYS A 208 -18.20 -12.11 6.64
N SER A 209 -17.21 -13.00 6.74
CA SER A 209 -17.14 -14.03 7.78
C SER A 209 -17.34 -13.46 9.18
N ILE A 210 -18.04 -14.20 10.03
CA ILE A 210 -18.30 -13.81 11.41
C ILE A 210 -17.06 -14.06 12.26
N THR A 211 -16.72 -13.11 13.10
CA THR A 211 -15.58 -13.14 14.03
C THR A 211 -16.02 -12.62 15.39
N ASN A 212 -15.17 -12.77 16.41
CA ASN A 212 -15.38 -12.18 17.75
C ASN A 212 -16.80 -12.44 18.33
N ILE A 213 -17.25 -13.70 18.27
CA ILE A 213 -18.52 -14.14 18.86
C ILE A 213 -18.43 -14.19 20.40
N SER A 214 -19.06 -13.23 21.06
CA SER A 214 -19.19 -13.15 22.53
C SER A 214 -20.52 -13.79 22.98
N THR A 215 -20.91 -13.51 24.22
CA THR A 215 -22.23 -13.83 24.77
C THR A 215 -23.33 -12.87 24.31
N THR A 216 -22.98 -11.60 24.06
CA THR A 216 -23.95 -10.51 23.74
C THR A 216 -23.67 -9.77 22.44
N PHE A 217 -22.60 -10.10 21.73
CA PHE A 217 -22.27 -9.51 20.44
C PHE A 217 -21.48 -10.45 19.53
N ALA A 218 -21.45 -10.14 18.23
CA ALA A 218 -20.55 -10.75 17.25
C ALA A 218 -20.17 -9.72 16.17
N VAL A 219 -19.03 -9.92 15.50
CA VAL A 219 -18.52 -9.00 14.48
C VAL A 219 -18.65 -9.64 13.09
N SER A 220 -19.14 -8.88 12.12
CA SER A 220 -19.21 -9.24 10.71
C SER A 220 -19.02 -7.97 9.86
N GLY A 221 -19.70 -7.86 8.72
CA GLY A 221 -19.65 -6.71 7.83
C GLY A 221 -20.00 -7.13 6.41
N GLY A 222 -19.66 -6.28 5.45
CA GLY A 222 -19.87 -6.59 4.04
C GLY A 222 -18.92 -5.89 3.10
N ASN A 223 -19.06 -6.20 1.83
CA ASN A 223 -18.39 -5.51 0.74
C ASN A 223 -19.36 -5.25 -0.40
N ILE A 224 -19.57 -3.98 -0.74
CA ILE A 224 -20.41 -3.55 -1.86
C ILE A 224 -19.51 -3.43 -3.10
N SER A 225 -19.59 -4.40 -4.02
CA SER A 225 -18.77 -4.46 -5.24
C SER A 225 -19.26 -3.50 -6.33
N THR A 226 -20.56 -3.28 -6.39
CA THR A 226 -21.18 -2.27 -7.25
C THR A 226 -22.43 -1.71 -6.59
N ASP A 227 -22.72 -0.43 -6.84
CA ASP A 227 -23.90 0.26 -6.34
C ASP A 227 -25.13 0.09 -7.26
N GLY A 228 -25.01 -0.70 -8.32
CA GLY A 228 -26.10 -0.93 -9.27
C GLY A 228 -26.49 0.32 -10.08
N GLY A 229 -25.60 1.32 -10.16
CA GLY A 229 -25.81 2.58 -10.86
C GLY A 229 -26.56 3.64 -10.05
N GLY A 230 -26.96 3.35 -8.81
CA GLY A 230 -27.62 4.29 -7.90
C GLY A 230 -26.84 4.49 -6.62
N ALA A 231 -26.74 5.73 -6.13
CA ALA A 231 -25.97 6.03 -4.92
C ALA A 231 -26.46 5.22 -3.71
N ILE A 232 -25.52 4.61 -2.97
CA ILE A 232 -25.82 3.88 -1.73
C ILE A 232 -26.25 4.86 -0.63
N SER A 233 -27.51 4.79 -0.23
CA SER A 233 -28.13 5.63 0.80
C SER A 233 -28.04 5.05 2.21
N ALA A 234 -27.83 3.74 2.36
CA ALA A 234 -27.56 3.07 3.63
C ALA A 234 -26.84 1.74 3.42
N ARG A 235 -26.02 1.34 4.38
CA ARG A 235 -25.43 0.00 4.46
C ARG A 235 -25.31 -0.48 5.92
N GLY A 236 -25.21 -1.79 6.10
CA GLY A 236 -24.88 -2.38 7.39
C GLY A 236 -25.04 -3.89 7.40
N ILE A 237 -25.26 -4.46 8.58
CA ILE A 237 -25.69 -5.86 8.73
C ILE A 237 -27.07 -5.91 9.37
N CYS A 238 -27.87 -6.92 9.01
CA CYS A 238 -29.08 -7.32 9.73
C CYS A 238 -28.89 -8.69 10.36
N TRP A 239 -29.56 -8.95 11.48
CA TRP A 239 -29.49 -10.23 12.20
C TRP A 239 -30.78 -10.58 12.93
N ASP A 240 -31.06 -11.87 13.04
CA ASP A 240 -32.18 -12.39 13.81
C ASP A 240 -31.95 -13.86 14.22
N THR A 241 -32.77 -14.39 15.13
CA THR A 241 -32.79 -15.83 15.45
C THR A 241 -33.51 -16.66 14.39
N THR A 242 -34.26 -16.00 13.51
CA THR A 242 -34.91 -16.58 12.34
C THR A 242 -34.05 -16.39 11.08
N ALA A 243 -34.15 -17.33 10.15
CA ALA A 243 -33.43 -17.25 8.88
C ALA A 243 -33.97 -16.13 7.99
N ALA A 244 -33.17 -15.73 7.01
CA ALA A 244 -33.37 -14.62 6.08
C ALA A 244 -33.61 -13.26 6.76
N PRO A 245 -32.72 -12.80 7.67
CA PRO A 245 -32.90 -11.52 8.33
C PRO A 245 -32.93 -10.37 7.31
N THR A 246 -33.80 -9.39 7.56
CA THR A 246 -33.97 -8.21 6.69
C THR A 246 -33.80 -6.91 7.49
N ILE A 247 -33.79 -5.76 6.81
CA ILE A 247 -33.64 -4.44 7.45
C ILE A 247 -34.83 -4.01 8.32
N THR A 248 -35.89 -4.81 8.43
CA THR A 248 -37.02 -4.58 9.36
C THR A 248 -36.81 -5.25 10.72
N MET A 249 -35.81 -6.13 10.83
CA MET A 249 -35.41 -6.80 12.07
C MET A 249 -34.27 -6.03 12.74
N ASN A 250 -33.43 -6.69 13.56
CA ASN A 250 -32.26 -6.03 14.11
C ASN A 250 -31.28 -5.69 13.00
N LYS A 251 -30.76 -4.46 13.00
CA LYS A 251 -29.76 -3.99 12.04
C LYS A 251 -28.83 -2.94 12.62
N SER A 252 -27.68 -2.79 11.97
CA SER A 252 -26.76 -1.67 12.14
C SER A 252 -26.92 -0.64 11.00
N ILE A 253 -26.35 0.55 11.18
CA ILE A 253 -26.24 1.60 10.14
C ILE A 253 -24.78 2.06 10.10
N ASP A 254 -24.06 1.67 9.04
CA ASP A 254 -22.60 1.83 8.92
C ASP A 254 -22.20 2.85 7.82
N GLY A 255 -23.12 3.77 7.50
CA GLY A 255 -22.89 4.92 6.60
C GLY A 255 -23.41 4.77 5.17
N ILE A 256 -22.83 5.56 4.26
CA ILE A 256 -23.18 5.66 2.83
C ILE A 256 -22.00 5.27 1.94
N GLY A 257 -22.26 5.05 0.65
CA GLY A 257 -21.24 4.74 -0.36
C GLY A 257 -20.81 3.26 -0.41
N SER A 258 -20.09 2.92 -1.48
CA SER A 258 -19.63 1.55 -1.78
C SER A 258 -18.34 1.18 -1.04
N GLY A 259 -17.92 -0.09 -1.19
CA GLY A 259 -16.69 -0.62 -0.61
C GLY A 259 -16.92 -1.48 0.63
N SER A 260 -15.83 -1.73 1.35
CA SER A 260 -15.78 -2.67 2.46
C SER A 260 -16.11 -2.00 3.79
N PHE A 261 -16.89 -2.68 4.64
CA PHE A 261 -17.18 -2.22 6.00
C PHE A 261 -17.18 -3.37 7.01
N THR A 262 -17.10 -3.01 8.29
CA THR A 262 -17.15 -3.93 9.44
C THR A 262 -18.24 -3.43 10.37
N SER A 263 -19.00 -4.35 10.97
CA SER A 263 -20.11 -4.01 11.86
C SER A 263 -20.24 -5.00 13.02
N VAL A 264 -20.99 -4.62 14.04
CA VAL A 264 -21.19 -5.39 15.27
C VAL A 264 -22.67 -5.68 15.45
N ALA A 265 -23.03 -6.96 15.49
CA ALA A 265 -24.35 -7.40 15.93
C ALA A 265 -24.36 -7.35 17.46
N THR A 266 -25.22 -6.52 18.05
CA THR A 266 -25.32 -6.29 19.50
C THR A 266 -26.63 -6.81 20.07
N ASN A 267 -26.79 -6.73 21.40
CA ASN A 267 -28.01 -7.15 22.12
C ASN A 267 -28.36 -8.62 21.89
N LEU A 268 -27.35 -9.47 21.70
CA LEU A 268 -27.53 -10.90 21.52
C LEU A 268 -27.73 -11.59 22.88
N LEU A 269 -28.41 -12.74 22.86
CA LEU A 269 -28.58 -13.58 24.04
C LEU A 269 -27.52 -14.71 24.07
N PRO A 270 -27.01 -15.11 25.24
CA PRO A 270 -26.03 -16.19 25.35
C PRO A 270 -26.56 -17.55 24.89
N GLY A 271 -25.72 -18.35 24.25
CA GLY A 271 -26.04 -19.71 23.78
C GLY A 271 -27.12 -19.78 22.70
N LYS A 272 -27.37 -18.69 21.97
CA LYS A 272 -28.40 -18.60 20.92
C LYS A 272 -27.76 -18.53 19.53
N THR A 273 -28.41 -19.20 18.58
CA THR A 273 -28.04 -19.14 17.17
C THR A 273 -28.72 -17.95 16.50
N TYR A 274 -27.93 -17.17 15.77
CA TYR A 274 -28.37 -16.05 14.96
C TYR A 274 -27.95 -16.26 13.51
N PHE A 275 -28.76 -15.73 12.61
CA PHE A 275 -28.47 -15.58 11.18
C PHE A 275 -28.15 -14.11 10.92
N THR A 276 -27.19 -13.81 10.05
CA THR A 276 -26.80 -12.45 9.70
C THR A 276 -26.52 -12.31 8.21
N ARG A 277 -26.83 -11.12 7.67
CA ARG A 277 -26.58 -10.73 6.29
C ARG A 277 -26.11 -9.28 6.25
N ALA A 278 -25.16 -8.97 5.38
CA ALA A 278 -24.88 -7.60 5.01
C ALA A 278 -26.03 -7.05 4.15
N TYR A 279 -26.35 -5.76 4.25
CA TYR A 279 -27.30 -5.08 3.39
C TYR A 279 -26.74 -3.77 2.82
N ALA A 280 -27.25 -3.37 1.65
CA ALA A 280 -27.03 -2.06 1.06
C ALA A 280 -28.29 -1.58 0.32
N THR A 281 -28.61 -0.30 0.46
CA THR A 281 -29.80 0.31 -0.11
C THR A 281 -29.39 1.39 -1.12
N ASN A 282 -30.00 1.37 -2.30
CA ASN A 282 -29.98 2.45 -3.29
C ASN A 282 -31.42 2.79 -3.72
N SER A 283 -31.59 3.61 -4.75
CA SER A 283 -32.91 3.99 -5.26
C SER A 283 -33.70 2.85 -5.92
N ALA A 284 -33.07 1.72 -6.27
CA ALA A 284 -33.76 0.52 -6.76
C ALA A 284 -34.25 -0.41 -5.63
N GLY A 285 -33.75 -0.23 -4.41
CA GLY A 285 -34.17 -1.00 -3.23
C GLY A 285 -32.99 -1.45 -2.37
N THR A 286 -33.22 -2.51 -1.57
CA THR A 286 -32.20 -3.06 -0.66
C THR A 286 -31.73 -4.42 -1.14
N ALA A 287 -30.43 -4.54 -1.39
CA ALA A 287 -29.75 -5.81 -1.61
C ALA A 287 -29.24 -6.41 -0.31
N TYR A 288 -29.03 -7.72 -0.32
CA TYR A 288 -28.52 -8.48 0.81
C TYR A 288 -27.44 -9.45 0.36
N GLY A 289 -26.40 -9.59 1.17
CA GLY A 289 -25.35 -10.56 0.96
C GLY A 289 -25.79 -11.99 1.31
N SER A 290 -24.82 -12.91 1.24
CA SER A 290 -24.98 -14.29 1.69
C SER A 290 -25.40 -14.34 3.16
N GLU A 291 -26.28 -15.29 3.49
CA GLU A 291 -26.60 -15.58 4.87
C GLU A 291 -25.50 -16.39 5.52
N LEU A 292 -25.09 -15.97 6.71
CA LEU A 292 -24.19 -16.70 7.58
C LEU A 292 -24.89 -16.91 8.93
N SER A 293 -24.55 -17.99 9.64
CA SER A 293 -25.06 -18.25 10.98
C SER A 293 -23.92 -18.38 12.00
N PHE A 294 -24.22 -18.07 13.25
CA PHE A 294 -23.32 -18.25 14.39
C PHE A 294 -24.10 -18.49 15.67
N THR A 295 -23.48 -19.18 16.63
CA THR A 295 -24.03 -19.38 17.97
C THR A 295 -23.20 -18.60 18.97
N THR A 296 -23.83 -17.73 19.74
CA THR A 296 -23.18 -16.99 20.83
C THR A 296 -22.66 -17.94 21.91
N LEU A 297 -21.64 -17.51 22.64
CA LEU A 297 -21.15 -18.28 23.78
C LEU A 297 -22.23 -18.37 24.86
N LEU A 298 -22.29 -19.52 25.55
CA LEU A 298 -23.21 -19.72 26.68
C LEU A 298 -22.81 -18.85 27.89
N ALA A 299 -21.51 -18.72 28.13
CA ALA A 299 -20.92 -17.88 29.15
C ALA A 299 -19.54 -17.39 28.71
N LYS A 300 -19.07 -16.30 29.30
CA LYS A 300 -17.67 -15.88 29.16
C LYS A 300 -16.79 -16.84 29.96
N SER A 301 -15.57 -17.04 29.49
CA SER A 301 -14.54 -17.84 30.17
C SER A 301 -13.20 -17.10 30.16
N VAL A 302 -12.23 -17.57 30.94
CA VAL A 302 -10.84 -17.20 30.68
C VAL A 302 -10.41 -17.67 29.29
N PRO A 303 -9.35 -17.09 28.69
CA PRO A 303 -8.89 -17.51 27.36
C PRO A 303 -8.36 -18.96 27.37
N THR A 304 -8.47 -19.65 26.23
CA THR A 304 -7.80 -20.94 26.01
C THR A 304 -6.49 -20.70 25.28
N VAL A 305 -5.41 -21.30 25.78
CA VAL A 305 -4.05 -21.07 25.31
C VAL A 305 -3.35 -22.41 25.07
N THR A 306 -2.44 -22.47 24.11
CA THR A 306 -1.48 -23.58 23.94
C THR A 306 -0.05 -23.07 24.11
N THR A 307 0.83 -23.90 24.69
CA THR A 307 2.25 -23.54 24.88
C THR A 307 3.10 -24.22 23.82
N SER A 308 3.96 -23.46 23.15
CA SER A 308 4.89 -23.99 22.16
C SER A 308 6.12 -24.61 22.84
N ALA A 309 6.65 -25.69 22.26
CA ALA A 309 7.89 -26.30 22.72
C ALA A 309 9.05 -25.29 22.73
N ALA A 310 9.96 -25.44 23.69
CA ALA A 310 11.16 -24.62 23.74
C ALA A 310 12.15 -25.02 22.63
N SER A 311 12.88 -24.03 22.11
CA SER A 311 13.93 -24.17 21.09
C SER A 311 15.06 -23.20 21.39
N ASN A 312 16.20 -23.34 20.70
CA ASN A 312 17.39 -22.50 20.92
C ASN A 312 17.74 -22.37 22.42
N ILE A 313 17.71 -23.50 23.13
CA ILE A 313 17.92 -23.56 24.57
C ILE A 313 19.41 -23.38 24.83
N LEU A 314 19.79 -22.23 25.38
CA LEU A 314 21.16 -21.88 25.77
C LEU A 314 21.30 -21.94 27.29
N ALA A 315 22.48 -21.56 27.80
CA ALA A 315 22.75 -21.57 29.23
C ALA A 315 21.88 -20.56 30.02
N THR A 316 21.53 -19.42 29.42
CA THR A 316 20.79 -18.35 30.12
C THR A 316 19.54 -17.87 29.38
N THR A 317 19.25 -18.41 28.21
CA THR A 317 18.11 -18.02 27.38
C THR A 317 17.47 -19.22 26.68
N ALA A 318 16.22 -19.09 26.26
CA ALA A 318 15.57 -20.05 25.37
C ALA A 318 14.43 -19.39 24.59
N ASN A 319 14.10 -19.89 23.41
CA ASN A 319 12.94 -19.44 22.63
C ASN A 319 11.74 -20.36 22.89
N THR A 320 10.55 -19.79 22.96
CA THR A 320 9.27 -20.51 23.14
C THR A 320 8.13 -19.64 22.59
N GLY A 321 6.90 -19.87 23.02
CA GLY A 321 5.74 -19.08 22.64
C GLY A 321 4.45 -19.75 23.05
N GLY A 322 3.37 -19.35 22.39
CA GLY A 322 2.08 -19.98 22.52
C GLY A 322 1.09 -19.45 21.51
N SER A 323 -0.14 -19.92 21.61
CA SER A 323 -1.25 -19.40 20.83
C SER A 323 -2.49 -19.28 21.68
N VAL A 324 -3.15 -18.13 21.63
CA VAL A 324 -4.47 -17.94 22.22
C VAL A 324 -5.49 -18.45 21.20
N THR A 325 -5.98 -19.67 21.42
CA THR A 325 -6.87 -20.40 20.50
C THR A 325 -8.34 -20.04 20.70
N ALA A 326 -8.71 -19.58 21.88
CA ALA A 326 -10.02 -18.98 22.15
C ALA A 326 -9.87 -17.82 23.14
N TRP A 327 -10.51 -16.69 22.86
CA TRP A 327 -10.45 -15.47 23.67
C TRP A 327 -11.47 -15.46 24.83
N GLY A 328 -12.32 -16.48 24.93
CA GLY A 328 -13.27 -16.65 26.04
C GLY A 328 -14.45 -15.65 26.05
N GLY A 329 -14.69 -14.95 24.94
CA GLY A 329 -15.82 -14.02 24.83
C GLY A 329 -15.58 -12.63 25.42
N ASP A 330 -14.36 -12.33 25.88
CA ASP A 330 -13.95 -10.99 26.31
C ASP A 330 -12.53 -10.65 25.81
N SER A 331 -12.27 -9.37 25.58
CA SER A 331 -11.00 -8.88 25.06
C SER A 331 -9.80 -9.41 25.86
N VAL A 332 -8.81 -9.95 25.13
CA VAL A 332 -7.56 -10.43 25.71
C VAL A 332 -6.64 -9.24 25.93
N SER A 333 -6.49 -8.82 27.18
CA SER A 333 -5.75 -7.62 27.59
C SER A 333 -4.24 -7.84 27.72
N ALA A 334 -3.80 -9.08 27.86
CA ALA A 334 -2.39 -9.46 27.85
C ALA A 334 -2.20 -10.93 27.49
N ARG A 335 -1.08 -11.27 26.87
CA ARG A 335 -0.62 -12.65 26.69
C ARG A 335 0.90 -12.74 26.82
N GLY A 336 1.41 -13.93 27.10
CA GLY A 336 2.84 -14.18 27.15
C GLY A 336 3.18 -15.59 27.63
N VAL A 337 4.36 -15.76 28.18
CA VAL A 337 4.82 -17.02 28.75
C VAL A 337 5.28 -16.79 30.19
N CYS A 338 4.92 -17.68 31.11
CA CYS A 338 5.46 -17.73 32.47
C CYS A 338 6.32 -18.99 32.67
N TRP A 339 7.34 -18.90 33.51
CA TRP A 339 8.27 -19.99 33.78
C TRP A 339 8.82 -19.98 35.21
N SER A 340 9.13 -21.16 35.71
CA SER A 340 9.68 -21.39 37.04
C SER A 340 10.49 -22.69 37.06
N THR A 341 11.30 -22.90 38.10
CA THR A 341 11.94 -24.20 38.38
C THR A 341 10.97 -25.17 39.07
N ILE A 342 9.79 -24.68 39.47
CA ILE A 342 8.69 -25.46 40.04
C ILE A 342 7.62 -25.66 38.96
N SER A 343 6.97 -26.82 38.95
CA SER A 343 5.90 -27.12 38.00
C SER A 343 4.66 -26.23 38.23
N ASN A 344 3.87 -26.10 37.17
CA ASN A 344 2.70 -25.26 37.02
C ASN A 344 2.97 -23.77 37.25
N PRO A 345 3.96 -23.16 36.55
CA PRO A 345 4.24 -21.74 36.69
C PRO A 345 3.00 -20.90 36.37
N THR A 346 2.88 -19.78 37.06
CA THR A 346 1.78 -18.82 36.95
C THR A 346 2.31 -17.45 36.58
N ILE A 347 1.42 -16.49 36.33
CA ILE A 347 1.81 -15.09 36.10
C ILE A 347 2.40 -14.38 37.34
N ALA A 348 2.51 -15.06 38.49
CA ALA A 348 3.24 -14.59 39.67
C ALA A 348 4.74 -14.94 39.62
N ASP A 349 5.12 -15.92 38.79
CA ASP A 349 6.51 -16.30 38.54
C ASP A 349 7.15 -15.36 37.49
N ASN A 350 8.32 -15.73 36.97
CA ASN A 350 8.92 -15.02 35.84
C ASN A 350 7.98 -15.10 34.64
N LYS A 351 7.80 -13.98 33.94
CA LYS A 351 6.91 -13.90 32.77
C LYS A 351 7.35 -12.88 31.74
N THR A 352 6.86 -13.07 30.51
CA THR A 352 6.95 -12.11 29.41
C THR A 352 5.60 -11.47 29.11
N LEU A 353 5.60 -10.30 28.47
CA LEU A 353 4.42 -9.66 27.90
C LEU A 353 4.58 -9.59 26.37
N ASN A 354 3.83 -10.41 25.63
CA ASN A 354 3.93 -10.58 24.18
C ASN A 354 2.68 -10.03 23.43
N GLY A 355 2.06 -8.98 24.00
CA GLY A 355 0.98 -8.22 23.39
C GLY A 355 -0.43 -8.58 23.88
N ILE A 356 -1.41 -8.29 23.04
CA ILE A 356 -2.86 -8.40 23.31
C ILE A 356 -3.56 -9.22 22.22
N GLY A 357 -4.80 -9.64 22.46
CA GLY A 357 -5.63 -10.32 21.45
C GLY A 357 -5.31 -11.80 21.26
N SER A 358 -5.96 -12.40 20.25
CA SER A 358 -5.84 -13.83 19.94
C SER A 358 -4.67 -14.16 19.00
N GLY A 359 -4.40 -15.45 18.79
CA GLY A 359 -3.43 -15.95 17.81
C GLY A 359 -2.07 -16.32 18.41
N ALA A 360 -1.16 -16.70 17.52
CA ALA A 360 0.18 -17.16 17.87
C ALA A 360 1.11 -16.00 18.26
N PHE A 361 2.05 -16.28 19.17
CA PHE A 361 3.10 -15.38 19.58
C PHE A 361 4.36 -16.17 19.95
N SER A 362 5.52 -15.56 19.74
CA SER A 362 6.82 -16.06 20.20
C SER A 362 7.28 -15.29 21.44
N SER A 363 8.13 -15.94 22.22
CA SER A 363 8.77 -15.32 23.39
C SER A 363 10.19 -15.81 23.58
N VAL A 364 10.99 -14.98 24.26
CA VAL A 364 12.37 -15.30 24.65
C VAL A 364 12.43 -15.28 26.17
N LEU A 365 12.79 -16.43 26.73
CA LEU A 365 13.13 -16.62 28.12
C LEU A 365 14.54 -16.07 28.34
N VAL A 366 14.73 -15.26 29.37
CA VAL A 366 16.02 -14.65 29.71
C VAL A 366 16.33 -14.86 31.19
N ASN A 367 17.57 -14.60 31.60
CA ASN A 367 18.03 -14.73 32.98
C ASN A 367 17.81 -16.14 33.55
N LEU A 368 17.87 -17.16 32.69
CA LEU A 368 17.85 -18.55 33.14
C LEU A 368 19.21 -18.88 33.78
N MET A 369 19.20 -19.79 34.74
CA MET A 369 20.43 -20.33 35.30
C MET A 369 20.94 -21.47 34.40
N PRO A 370 22.26 -21.59 34.16
CA PRO A 370 22.84 -22.74 33.45
C PRO A 370 22.54 -24.07 34.15
N ASN A 371 22.55 -25.17 33.39
CA ASN A 371 22.33 -26.53 33.90
C ASN A 371 21.09 -26.66 34.81
N THR A 372 20.00 -25.99 34.46
CA THR A 372 18.80 -25.88 35.29
C THR A 372 17.56 -26.25 34.49
N LYS A 373 16.68 -27.06 35.09
CA LYS A 373 15.39 -27.43 34.50
C LYS A 373 14.34 -26.35 34.81
N TYR A 374 13.59 -25.95 33.80
CA TYR A 374 12.47 -25.01 33.90
C TYR A 374 11.18 -25.62 33.34
N TYR A 375 10.06 -25.27 33.98
CA TYR A 375 8.70 -25.51 33.52
C TYR A 375 8.12 -24.21 32.96
N ILE A 376 7.30 -24.32 31.91
CA ILE A 376 6.89 -23.20 31.08
C ILE A 376 5.42 -23.34 30.72
N ARG A 377 4.65 -22.26 30.81
CA ARG A 377 3.27 -22.17 30.34
C ARG A 377 3.03 -20.86 29.63
N ALA A 378 2.42 -20.91 28.45
CA ALA A 378 1.83 -19.74 27.83
C ALA A 378 0.60 -19.30 28.64
N TYR A 379 0.33 -18.00 28.69
CA TYR A 379 -0.82 -17.43 29.37
C TYR A 379 -1.51 -16.35 28.53
N ALA A 380 -2.79 -16.13 28.82
CA ALA A 380 -3.55 -14.98 28.33
C ALA A 380 -4.58 -14.52 29.37
N ILE A 381 -4.80 -13.21 29.43
CA ILE A 381 -5.62 -12.56 30.45
C ILE A 381 -6.79 -11.86 29.76
N ASN A 382 -7.99 -12.05 30.30
CA ASN A 382 -9.14 -11.20 30.02
C ASN A 382 -9.80 -10.79 31.36
N ASN A 383 -10.95 -10.12 31.31
CA ASN A 383 -11.65 -9.64 32.51
C ASN A 383 -12.09 -10.76 33.47
N LEU A 384 -12.14 -12.02 33.04
CA LEU A 384 -12.52 -13.17 33.88
C LEU A 384 -11.31 -13.79 34.59
N GLY A 385 -10.08 -13.47 34.17
CA GLY A 385 -8.86 -13.97 34.76
C GLY A 385 -7.85 -14.47 33.74
N THR A 386 -7.00 -15.40 34.18
CA THR A 386 -5.88 -15.92 33.39
C THR A 386 -6.15 -17.34 32.92
N GLY A 387 -6.11 -17.52 31.61
CA GLY A 387 -6.03 -18.83 30.97
C GLY A 387 -4.58 -19.24 30.78
N TYR A 388 -4.27 -20.51 30.99
CA TYR A 388 -2.93 -21.06 30.84
C TYR A 388 -2.92 -22.23 29.88
N GLY A 389 -1.86 -22.32 29.08
CA GLY A 389 -1.61 -23.46 28.21
C GLY A 389 -1.11 -24.70 28.94
N ASN A 390 -0.88 -25.75 28.16
CA ASN A 390 -0.22 -26.97 28.62
C ASN A 390 1.18 -26.65 29.13
N GLU A 391 1.64 -27.38 30.13
CA GLU A 391 3.02 -27.27 30.61
C GLU A 391 3.98 -27.92 29.62
N VAL A 392 5.10 -27.26 29.37
CA VAL A 392 6.29 -27.84 28.73
C VAL A 392 7.50 -27.61 29.62
N SER A 393 8.59 -28.35 29.41
CA SER A 393 9.83 -28.14 30.17
C SER A 393 11.05 -28.06 29.25
N LEU A 394 12.09 -27.39 29.74
CA LEU A 394 13.41 -27.36 29.13
C LEU A 394 14.49 -27.61 30.20
N SER A 395 15.69 -27.96 29.77
CA SER A 395 16.89 -27.90 30.61
C SER A 395 17.92 -27.03 29.92
N THR A 396 18.37 -25.98 30.59
CA THR A 396 19.43 -25.11 30.06
C THR A 396 20.75 -25.87 29.97
N GLN A 397 21.57 -25.47 29.02
CA GLN A 397 22.90 -26.06 28.85
C GLN A 397 23.81 -25.71 30.02
N SER A 398 24.81 -26.54 30.29
CA SER A 398 25.95 -26.17 31.13
C SER A 398 26.79 -25.10 30.42
N LEU A 399 27.49 -24.27 31.21
CA LEU A 399 28.48 -23.36 30.65
C LEU A 399 29.70 -24.15 30.18
N SER A 400 30.11 -23.89 28.95
CA SER A 400 31.40 -24.34 28.42
C SER A 400 32.47 -23.31 28.76
N PRO A 401 33.74 -23.72 28.98
CA PRO A 401 34.84 -22.79 29.13
C PRO A 401 35.05 -21.99 27.83
N ASP A 402 35.77 -20.88 27.90
CA ASP A 402 36.21 -20.20 26.68
C ASP A 402 37.33 -21.00 26.00
N VAL A 403 37.31 -21.04 24.67
CA VAL A 403 38.29 -21.77 23.85
C VAL A 403 38.91 -20.82 22.84
N THR A 404 40.23 -20.92 22.66
CA THR A 404 40.94 -20.22 21.57
C THR A 404 41.53 -21.23 20.60
N LYS A 405 41.32 -21.00 19.31
CA LYS A 405 41.90 -21.75 18.20
C LYS A 405 42.66 -20.84 17.26
N ILE A 406 43.85 -21.27 16.84
CA ILE A 406 44.72 -20.52 15.95
C ILE A 406 44.60 -21.08 14.54
N VAL A 407 44.27 -20.22 13.58
CA VAL A 407 44.34 -20.52 12.16
C VAL A 407 45.61 -19.92 11.59
N ALA A 408 46.49 -20.75 11.04
CA ALA A 408 47.70 -20.30 10.38
C ALA A 408 48.05 -21.24 9.23
N LYS A 409 48.47 -20.70 8.09
CA LYS A 409 48.86 -21.52 6.93
C LYS A 409 49.93 -22.56 7.27
N ASN A 410 50.79 -22.25 8.25
CA ASN A 410 51.82 -23.15 8.77
C ASN A 410 51.80 -23.09 10.31
N GLY A 411 51.47 -24.20 10.98
CA GLY A 411 51.67 -24.37 12.43
C GLY A 411 50.57 -23.81 13.36
N GLY A 412 49.35 -23.59 12.87
CA GLY A 412 48.17 -23.33 13.71
C GLY A 412 47.42 -24.61 14.11
N ASP A 413 46.39 -24.49 14.96
CA ASP A 413 45.42 -25.58 15.22
C ASP A 413 44.71 -26.01 13.93
N TYR A 414 44.48 -25.06 13.02
CA TYR A 414 43.93 -25.29 11.69
C TYR A 414 44.74 -24.54 10.63
N THR A 415 44.80 -25.10 9.43
CA THR A 415 45.44 -24.46 8.26
C THR A 415 44.49 -23.61 7.43
N THR A 416 43.18 -23.83 7.59
CA THR A 416 42.10 -23.14 6.85
C THR A 416 41.07 -22.56 7.82
N VAL A 417 40.37 -21.51 7.40
CA VAL A 417 39.34 -20.87 8.23
C VAL A 417 38.07 -21.72 8.26
N GLN A 418 37.71 -22.39 7.15
CA GLN A 418 36.53 -23.26 7.14
C GLN A 418 36.66 -24.42 8.14
N ALA A 419 37.83 -25.04 8.26
CA ALA A 419 38.04 -26.12 9.22
C ALA A 419 37.85 -25.64 10.68
N ALA A 420 38.24 -24.40 10.98
CA ALA A 420 38.00 -23.80 12.29
C ALA A 420 36.51 -23.51 12.52
N PHE A 421 35.78 -23.04 11.50
CA PHE A 421 34.32 -22.84 11.56
C PHE A 421 33.57 -24.16 11.78
N ASP A 422 33.96 -25.22 11.07
CA ASP A 422 33.33 -26.53 11.16
C ASP A 422 33.52 -27.17 12.55
N ALA A 423 34.67 -26.89 13.19
CA ALA A 423 35.03 -27.42 14.49
C ALA A 423 34.37 -26.72 15.70
N VAL A 424 33.69 -25.58 15.49
CA VAL A 424 32.89 -24.95 16.54
C VAL A 424 31.77 -25.91 16.94
N PRO A 425 31.58 -26.26 18.23
CA PRO A 425 30.45 -27.09 18.63
C PRO A 425 29.11 -26.38 18.38
N ASP A 426 28.07 -27.15 18.07
CA ASP A 426 26.74 -26.59 17.92
C ASP A 426 26.25 -25.98 19.25
N ASN A 427 25.68 -24.79 19.17
CA ASN A 427 25.11 -24.03 20.29
C ASN A 427 26.08 -23.81 21.46
N TYR A 428 27.36 -23.61 21.16
CA TYR A 428 28.41 -23.43 22.17
C TYR A 428 28.09 -22.33 23.18
N THR A 429 28.20 -22.65 24.47
CA THR A 429 27.80 -21.77 25.58
C THR A 429 28.91 -20.90 26.14
N GLY A 430 30.17 -21.23 25.84
CA GLY A 430 31.34 -20.38 26.10
C GLY A 430 31.63 -19.46 24.92
N LYS A 431 32.71 -18.68 24.99
CA LYS A 431 33.23 -17.92 23.85
C LYS A 431 34.23 -18.76 23.06
N TYR A 432 34.00 -18.84 21.74
CA TYR A 432 34.88 -19.58 20.83
C TYR A 432 35.70 -18.61 19.99
N PHE A 433 36.93 -18.36 20.42
CA PHE A 433 37.87 -17.46 19.75
C PHE A 433 38.58 -18.20 18.61
N ILE A 434 38.54 -17.60 17.41
CA ILE A 434 39.29 -18.06 16.24
C ILE A 434 40.26 -16.95 15.87
N PHE A 435 41.55 -17.14 16.20
CA PHE A 435 42.60 -16.18 15.88
C PHE A 435 43.28 -16.56 14.55
N VAL A 436 43.17 -15.70 13.55
CA VAL A 436 43.67 -15.93 12.20
C VAL A 436 44.96 -15.14 11.96
N LYS A 437 46.07 -15.86 11.81
CA LYS A 437 47.39 -15.28 11.48
C LYS A 437 47.36 -14.54 10.14
N LYS A 438 48.32 -13.64 9.93
CA LYS A 438 48.46 -12.88 8.67
C LYS A 438 48.53 -13.82 7.46
N GLY A 439 47.84 -13.45 6.40
CA GLY A 439 47.81 -14.19 5.15
C GLY A 439 46.51 -13.98 4.36
N ILE A 440 46.56 -14.36 3.08
CA ILE A 440 45.39 -14.42 2.20
C ILE A 440 44.81 -15.84 2.22
N TYR A 441 43.59 -15.98 2.72
CA TYR A 441 42.84 -17.23 2.81
C TYR A 441 41.76 -17.23 1.72
N LYS A 442 42.08 -17.87 0.59
CA LYS A 442 41.15 -17.99 -0.55
C LYS A 442 40.24 -19.21 -0.37
N GLU A 443 39.12 -19.01 0.29
CA GLU A 443 38.16 -20.04 0.68
C GLU A 443 36.73 -19.50 0.54
N LYS A 444 35.78 -20.34 0.15
CA LYS A 444 34.35 -19.99 0.18
C LYS A 444 33.79 -20.37 1.56
N LEU A 445 33.66 -19.39 2.43
CA LEU A 445 33.44 -19.62 3.86
C LEU A 445 31.95 -19.58 4.25
N LEU A 446 31.56 -20.47 5.15
CA LEU A 446 30.26 -20.48 5.81
C LEU A 446 30.41 -20.79 7.30
N LEU A 447 30.00 -19.85 8.16
CA LEU A 447 29.71 -20.13 9.56
C LEU A 447 28.22 -20.45 9.71
N SER A 448 27.91 -21.74 9.90
CA SER A 448 26.54 -22.24 10.00
C SER A 448 25.78 -21.67 11.19
N GLN A 449 24.44 -21.57 11.08
CA GLN A 449 23.58 -20.89 12.06
C GLN A 449 23.75 -21.37 13.51
N ASN A 450 23.94 -22.67 13.70
CA ASN A 450 24.11 -23.30 15.00
C ASN A 450 25.49 -23.01 15.65
N LYS A 451 26.44 -22.41 14.95
CA LYS A 451 27.79 -22.12 15.45
C LYS A 451 27.88 -20.73 16.11
N VAL A 452 27.09 -20.53 17.18
CA VAL A 452 26.96 -19.25 17.89
C VAL A 452 28.16 -18.93 18.80
N ASN A 453 28.23 -17.69 19.33
CA ASN A 453 29.26 -17.21 20.26
C ASN A 453 30.70 -17.25 19.72
N VAL A 454 30.88 -17.15 18.41
CA VAL A 454 32.20 -17.13 17.76
C VAL A 454 32.76 -15.71 17.72
N ILE A 455 34.04 -15.56 18.09
CA ILE A 455 34.82 -14.33 17.95
C ILE A 455 35.99 -14.60 17.01
N LEU A 456 35.88 -14.08 15.79
CA LEU A 456 36.91 -14.16 14.76
C LEU A 456 37.85 -12.95 14.85
N ILE A 457 39.14 -13.19 15.07
CA ILE A 457 40.12 -12.12 15.26
C ILE A 457 41.25 -12.33 14.26
N GLY A 458 41.44 -11.39 13.33
CA GLY A 458 42.63 -11.36 12.52
C GLY A 458 43.82 -10.80 13.30
N GLU A 459 45.01 -11.30 12.99
CA GLU A 459 46.27 -10.76 13.51
C GLU A 459 46.49 -9.31 13.06
N ASP A 460 45.98 -8.93 11.89
CA ASP A 460 46.06 -7.59 11.35
C ASP A 460 44.96 -7.34 10.31
N ARG A 461 44.32 -6.16 10.39
CA ARG A 461 43.18 -5.82 9.52
C ARG A 461 43.52 -5.92 8.04
N ASP A 462 44.66 -5.36 7.63
CA ASP A 462 44.98 -5.14 6.23
C ASP A 462 45.73 -6.31 5.60
N SER A 463 46.27 -7.24 6.41
CA SER A 463 47.05 -8.41 5.96
C SER A 463 46.48 -9.77 6.36
N THR A 464 45.42 -9.85 7.16
CA THR A 464 44.60 -11.06 7.33
C THR A 464 43.35 -10.94 6.46
N ILE A 465 43.35 -11.60 5.29
CA ILE A 465 42.34 -11.42 4.25
C ILE A 465 41.61 -12.74 3.99
N LEU A 466 40.28 -12.73 4.15
CA LEU A 466 39.38 -13.80 3.77
C LEU A 466 38.76 -13.46 2.42
N THR A 467 38.98 -14.28 1.40
CA THR A 467 38.59 -13.91 0.03
C THR A 467 38.10 -15.05 -0.84
N TYR A 468 37.26 -14.71 -1.81
CA TYR A 468 36.89 -15.57 -2.93
C TYR A 468 36.58 -14.72 -4.17
N ASP A 469 36.20 -15.38 -5.26
CA ASP A 469 36.00 -14.76 -6.58
C ASP A 469 34.76 -15.30 -7.33
N ASP A 470 33.70 -15.62 -6.58
CA ASP A 470 32.39 -15.93 -7.17
C ASP A 470 31.58 -14.66 -7.44
N TYR A 471 30.68 -14.77 -8.41
CA TYR A 471 29.76 -13.72 -8.85
C TYR A 471 28.44 -14.36 -9.30
N ALA A 472 27.37 -13.59 -9.36
CA ALA A 472 26.02 -14.09 -9.57
C ALA A 472 25.89 -14.99 -10.81
N GLY A 473 26.45 -14.59 -11.95
CA GLY A 473 26.44 -15.40 -13.17
C GLY A 473 27.15 -16.76 -13.05
N LYS A 474 28.15 -16.88 -12.17
CA LYS A 474 28.90 -18.14 -11.93
C LYS A 474 28.29 -18.98 -10.81
N SER A 475 27.73 -18.36 -9.79
CA SER A 475 27.21 -19.03 -8.59
C SER A 475 25.73 -19.36 -8.64
N GLY A 476 25.01 -18.92 -9.68
CA GLY A 476 23.55 -19.10 -9.80
C GLY A 476 22.74 -18.03 -9.05
N GLY A 477 23.32 -16.85 -8.83
CA GLY A 477 22.64 -15.68 -8.24
C GLY A 477 23.48 -14.92 -7.21
N THR A 478 23.10 -13.68 -6.91
CA THR A 478 23.80 -12.82 -5.95
C THR A 478 23.93 -13.46 -4.57
N SER A 479 22.87 -14.12 -4.08
CA SER A 479 22.83 -14.71 -2.73
C SER A 479 23.82 -15.87 -2.53
N THR A 480 24.33 -16.46 -3.62
CA THR A 480 25.29 -17.56 -3.63
C THR A 480 26.70 -17.12 -4.07
N SER A 481 26.89 -15.83 -4.38
CA SER A 481 28.17 -15.25 -4.86
C SER A 481 29.18 -14.92 -3.76
N GLN A 482 28.79 -15.08 -2.49
CA GLN A 482 29.55 -14.63 -1.34
C GLN A 482 30.91 -15.30 -1.21
N SER A 483 31.91 -14.49 -0.80
CA SER A 483 33.18 -15.01 -0.30
C SER A 483 33.02 -15.58 1.11
N VAL A 484 32.33 -14.86 1.99
CA VAL A 484 32.04 -15.30 3.37
C VAL A 484 30.56 -15.16 3.69
N ALA A 485 29.96 -16.23 4.24
CA ALA A 485 28.63 -16.22 4.83
C ALA A 485 28.71 -16.42 6.35
N ILE A 486 28.08 -15.52 7.12
CA ILE A 486 27.92 -15.65 8.57
C ILE A 486 26.42 -15.77 8.87
N ASP A 487 25.96 -17.01 9.02
CA ASP A 487 24.57 -17.33 9.34
C ASP A 487 24.32 -17.44 10.86
N ALA A 488 25.38 -17.48 11.68
CA ALA A 488 25.30 -17.59 13.14
C ALA A 488 24.91 -16.29 13.84
N ASP A 489 24.17 -16.43 14.96
CA ASP A 489 23.90 -15.36 15.90
C ASP A 489 25.10 -15.12 16.83
N ASP A 490 25.17 -13.94 17.45
CA ASP A 490 26.19 -13.58 18.46
C ASP A 490 27.64 -13.70 17.96
N PHE A 491 27.86 -13.46 16.66
CA PHE A 491 29.17 -13.45 16.01
C PHE A 491 29.88 -12.10 16.16
N ILE A 492 31.18 -12.12 16.44
CA ILE A 492 32.02 -10.93 16.43
C ILE A 492 33.22 -11.13 15.50
N ALA A 493 33.54 -10.13 14.67
CA ALA A 493 34.80 -10.08 13.92
C ALA A 493 35.64 -8.86 14.32
N MET A 494 36.95 -9.04 14.40
CA MET A 494 37.91 -7.96 14.70
C MET A 494 39.16 -8.04 13.82
N ASN A 495 39.70 -6.88 13.42
CA ASN A 495 41.01 -6.77 12.76
C ASN A 495 41.20 -7.71 11.56
N ILE A 496 40.19 -7.82 10.69
CA ILE A 496 40.23 -8.74 9.55
C ILE A 496 39.55 -8.15 8.30
N THR A 497 39.98 -8.59 7.11
CA THR A 497 39.39 -8.19 5.83
C THR A 497 38.51 -9.31 5.25
N PHE A 498 37.29 -8.96 4.84
CA PHE A 498 36.41 -9.77 3.99
C PHE A 498 36.43 -9.19 2.57
N GLN A 499 36.74 -10.01 1.56
CA GLN A 499 36.95 -9.50 0.20
C GLN A 499 36.37 -10.40 -0.89
N ASN A 500 35.68 -9.81 -1.86
CA ASN A 500 35.43 -10.42 -3.17
C ASN A 500 36.21 -9.66 -4.25
N THR A 501 36.96 -10.39 -5.09
CA THR A 501 37.86 -9.77 -6.08
C THR A 501 37.21 -9.47 -7.43
N VAL A 502 35.96 -9.88 -7.65
CA VAL A 502 35.26 -9.67 -8.93
C VAL A 502 34.96 -8.20 -9.15
N LYS A 503 35.40 -7.67 -10.29
CA LYS A 503 35.21 -6.27 -10.68
C LYS A 503 33.85 -6.05 -11.34
N ASN A 504 33.29 -4.87 -11.11
CA ASN A 504 32.10 -4.36 -11.81
C ASN A 504 32.52 -3.45 -12.98
N ASP A 505 33.15 -4.04 -13.99
CA ASP A 505 33.73 -3.33 -15.14
C ASP A 505 33.01 -3.58 -16.47
N GLY A 506 31.92 -4.35 -16.45
CA GLY A 506 31.16 -4.73 -17.63
C GLY A 506 31.83 -5.77 -18.53
N SER A 507 32.94 -6.39 -18.12
CA SER A 507 33.64 -7.40 -18.91
C SER A 507 32.86 -8.72 -19.08
N PHE A 508 31.88 -8.99 -18.24
CA PHE A 508 30.94 -10.10 -18.35
C PHE A 508 29.59 -9.73 -17.70
N ALA A 509 28.54 -10.50 -17.99
CA ALA A 509 27.21 -10.29 -17.40
C ALA A 509 27.15 -10.75 -15.93
N ASP A 510 26.18 -10.22 -15.19
CA ASP A 510 25.84 -10.62 -13.80
C ASP A 510 27.01 -10.56 -12.81
N GLN A 511 27.72 -9.43 -12.78
CA GLN A 511 28.93 -9.20 -11.99
C GLN A 511 28.68 -8.90 -10.49
N GLN A 512 27.47 -9.10 -9.98
CA GLN A 512 27.18 -8.96 -8.55
C GLN A 512 28.02 -9.96 -7.75
N ALA A 513 28.77 -9.49 -6.76
CA ALA A 513 29.79 -10.31 -6.12
C ALA A 513 29.96 -9.94 -4.64
N VAL A 514 29.35 -10.76 -3.78
CA VAL A 514 29.29 -10.48 -2.35
C VAL A 514 30.63 -10.80 -1.67
N ALA A 515 31.17 -9.87 -0.88
CA ALA A 515 32.31 -10.11 0.00
C ALA A 515 31.86 -10.75 1.31
N LEU A 516 30.82 -10.18 1.93
CA LEU A 516 30.26 -10.67 3.18
C LEU A 516 28.73 -10.73 3.11
N ARG A 517 28.16 -11.92 3.33
CA ARG A 517 26.72 -12.13 3.54
C ARG A 517 26.45 -12.42 5.01
N VAL A 518 25.49 -11.71 5.61
CA VAL A 518 25.09 -11.90 7.01
C VAL A 518 23.61 -12.27 7.13
N ASN A 519 23.30 -13.19 8.02
CA ASN A 519 21.93 -13.64 8.24
C ASN A 519 21.56 -13.93 9.71
N GLY A 520 22.53 -13.86 10.64
CA GLY A 520 22.27 -13.97 12.07
C GLY A 520 21.93 -12.62 12.72
N ASP A 521 21.58 -12.68 14.00
CA ASP A 521 21.24 -11.54 14.86
C ASP A 521 22.36 -11.24 15.88
N ARG A 522 22.44 -9.98 16.31
CA ARG A 522 23.45 -9.45 17.26
C ARG A 522 24.89 -9.67 16.81
N GLN A 523 25.16 -9.51 15.51
CA GLN A 523 26.52 -9.59 14.98
C GLN A 523 27.25 -8.25 15.12
N ALA A 524 28.55 -8.28 15.41
CA ALA A 524 29.37 -7.07 15.53
C ALA A 524 30.71 -7.18 14.79
N TYR A 525 31.15 -6.08 14.19
CA TYR A 525 32.37 -6.01 13.39
C TYR A 525 33.19 -4.78 13.85
N TYR A 526 34.45 -5.00 14.25
CA TYR A 526 35.32 -3.95 14.78
C TYR A 526 36.62 -3.87 14.01
N ASN A 527 36.93 -2.70 13.46
CA ASN A 527 38.17 -2.50 12.71
C ASN A 527 38.35 -3.55 11.58
N CYS A 528 37.30 -3.78 10.80
CA CYS A 528 37.30 -4.72 9.69
C CYS A 528 37.25 -3.99 8.35
N ASN A 529 37.77 -4.61 7.28
CA ASN A 529 37.53 -4.15 5.91
C ASN A 529 36.52 -5.08 5.22
N LEU A 530 35.54 -4.51 4.53
CA LEU A 530 34.64 -5.19 3.61
C LEU A 530 34.90 -4.62 2.22
N LEU A 531 35.56 -5.40 1.35
CA LEU A 531 36.10 -4.92 0.08
C LEU A 531 35.48 -5.67 -1.10
N GLY A 532 34.88 -4.94 -2.04
CA GLY A 532 34.33 -5.52 -3.26
C GLY A 532 34.01 -4.46 -4.30
N TYR A 533 33.09 -4.80 -5.21
CA TYR A 533 32.55 -3.88 -6.21
C TYR A 533 31.03 -3.87 -6.09
N GLN A 534 30.29 -4.44 -7.05
CA GLN A 534 28.83 -4.50 -6.95
C GLN A 534 28.41 -5.52 -5.88
N ASP A 535 27.47 -5.14 -5.02
CA ASP A 535 26.86 -5.99 -3.99
C ASP A 535 27.85 -6.47 -2.89
N THR A 536 28.78 -5.61 -2.46
CA THR A 536 29.87 -5.99 -1.52
C THR A 536 29.39 -6.57 -0.18
N TYR A 537 28.44 -5.93 0.51
CA TYR A 537 27.93 -6.32 1.81
C TYR A 537 26.44 -6.64 1.76
N TYR A 538 26.09 -7.92 1.90
CA TYR A 538 24.73 -8.40 1.80
C TYR A 538 24.11 -8.71 3.18
N THR A 539 23.21 -7.85 3.59
CA THR A 539 22.44 -7.94 4.84
C THR A 539 21.15 -8.74 4.64
N TRP A 540 21.30 -10.02 4.28
CA TRP A 540 20.26 -10.84 3.62
C TRP A 540 18.87 -10.83 4.30
N GLY A 541 18.81 -11.11 5.60
CA GLY A 541 17.55 -11.17 6.35
C GLY A 541 16.59 -12.28 5.88
N GLY A 542 17.12 -13.37 5.32
CA GLY A 542 16.33 -14.47 4.77
C GLY A 542 15.57 -15.30 5.82
N ARG A 543 15.96 -15.20 7.09
CA ARG A 543 15.31 -15.90 8.23
C ARG A 543 14.55 -14.96 9.18
N GLY A 544 14.46 -13.68 8.84
CA GLY A 544 13.94 -12.60 9.69
C GLY A 544 14.89 -11.42 9.72
N THR A 545 14.47 -10.31 10.35
CA THR A 545 15.29 -9.11 10.48
C THR A 545 16.36 -9.29 11.56
N GLY A 546 17.61 -9.49 11.15
CA GLY A 546 18.77 -9.50 12.05
C GLY A 546 19.26 -8.09 12.39
N ARG A 547 20.10 -7.96 13.43
CA ARG A 547 20.78 -6.72 13.83
C ARG A 547 22.29 -6.87 13.69
N THR A 548 22.94 -5.91 13.05
CA THR A 548 24.40 -5.86 12.92
C THR A 548 24.97 -4.49 13.27
N TYR A 549 26.14 -4.47 13.92
CA TYR A 549 26.84 -3.26 14.31
C TYR A 549 28.27 -3.27 13.78
N HIS A 550 28.69 -2.18 13.13
CA HIS A 550 30.02 -2.01 12.55
C HIS A 550 30.68 -0.79 13.17
N LYS A 551 31.89 -0.94 13.70
CA LYS A 551 32.63 0.16 14.32
C LYS A 551 34.06 0.25 13.78
N ASN A 552 34.46 1.45 13.35
CA ASN A 552 35.79 1.72 12.78
C ASN A 552 36.11 0.81 11.57
N CYS A 553 35.09 0.38 10.83
CA CYS A 553 35.25 -0.47 9.66
C CYS A 553 35.43 0.36 8.40
N LYS A 554 36.02 -0.24 7.36
CA LYS A 554 36.01 0.28 5.99
C LYS A 554 35.10 -0.58 5.13
N ILE A 555 34.16 0.03 4.42
CA ILE A 555 33.30 -0.64 3.45
C ILE A 555 33.53 0.01 2.09
N GLU A 556 34.04 -0.77 1.13
CA GLU A 556 34.38 -0.28 -0.21
C GLU A 556 33.65 -1.08 -1.29
N GLY A 557 32.95 -0.37 -2.19
CA GLY A 557 32.22 -0.99 -3.29
C GLY A 557 31.76 -0.01 -4.37
N SER A 558 30.93 -0.50 -5.29
CA SER A 558 30.61 0.19 -6.55
C SER A 558 29.11 0.50 -6.70
N VAL A 559 28.28 -0.50 -6.98
CA VAL A 559 26.82 -0.42 -7.09
C VAL A 559 26.21 -1.23 -5.97
N ASP A 560 25.22 -0.66 -5.29
CA ASP A 560 24.36 -1.30 -4.28
C ASP A 560 25.18 -2.05 -3.22
N PHE A 561 26.34 -1.52 -2.86
CA PHE A 561 27.36 -2.30 -2.17
C PHE A 561 27.10 -2.51 -0.67
N ILE A 562 26.04 -1.90 -0.14
CA ILE A 562 25.43 -2.22 1.16
C ILE A 562 23.94 -2.45 0.91
N PHE A 563 23.47 -3.69 0.90
CA PHE A 563 22.09 -3.98 0.51
C PHE A 563 21.44 -5.06 1.36
N GLY A 564 20.11 -5.10 1.40
CA GLY A 564 19.35 -6.15 2.09
C GLY A 564 18.30 -5.63 3.08
N ARG A 565 17.98 -6.44 4.10
CA ARG A 565 16.78 -6.29 4.95
C ARG A 565 17.06 -6.20 6.44
N ASN A 566 18.31 -6.35 6.88
CA ASN A 566 18.63 -6.30 8.31
C ASN A 566 18.70 -4.85 8.83
N ILE A 567 18.62 -4.71 10.14
CA ILE A 567 18.93 -3.46 10.83
C ILE A 567 20.45 -3.38 10.96
N VAL A 568 21.04 -2.32 10.43
CA VAL A 568 22.50 -2.12 10.41
C VAL A 568 22.85 -0.75 10.97
N LEU A 569 23.83 -0.69 11.86
CA LEU A 569 24.41 0.56 12.35
C LEU A 569 25.91 0.60 12.01
N PHE A 570 26.34 1.66 11.33
CA PHE A 570 27.75 1.97 11.09
C PHE A 570 28.17 3.13 11.99
N ASP A 571 29.14 2.90 12.85
CA ASP A 571 29.70 3.88 13.79
C ASP A 571 31.17 4.14 13.44
N SER A 572 31.47 5.39 13.09
CA SER A 572 32.85 5.81 12.80
C SER A 572 33.52 5.00 11.67
N CYS A 573 32.71 4.55 10.70
CA CYS A 573 33.17 3.77 9.54
C CYS A 573 33.52 4.66 8.35
N GLU A 574 34.48 4.22 7.54
CA GLU A 574 34.73 4.76 6.20
C GLU A 574 33.90 3.99 5.17
N ILE A 575 33.02 4.68 4.43
CA ILE A 575 32.21 4.10 3.36
C ILE A 575 32.66 4.73 2.04
N ARG A 576 33.29 3.93 1.17
CA ARG A 576 33.99 4.42 -0.03
C ARG A 576 33.44 3.81 -1.32
N VAL A 577 33.03 4.66 -2.25
CA VAL A 577 32.69 4.26 -3.62
C VAL A 577 33.97 4.12 -4.45
N ASN A 578 34.14 3.03 -5.19
CA ASN A 578 35.33 2.75 -6.00
C ASN A 578 35.12 2.85 -7.53
N ARG A 579 34.03 3.50 -7.96
CA ARG A 579 33.77 3.86 -9.36
C ARG A 579 33.06 5.22 -9.50
N ASN A 580 33.03 5.78 -10.71
CA ASN A 580 32.16 6.91 -11.04
C ASN A 580 30.69 6.44 -11.12
N ASN A 581 29.75 7.19 -10.53
CA ASN A 581 28.30 6.88 -10.53
C ASN A 581 27.93 5.54 -9.87
N GLY A 582 28.36 5.36 -8.61
CA GLY A 582 27.97 4.23 -7.76
C GLY A 582 26.81 4.54 -6.82
N THR A 583 26.21 3.50 -6.23
CA THR A 583 25.13 3.59 -5.24
C THR A 583 25.59 2.95 -3.93
N LEU A 584 25.39 3.65 -2.80
CA LEU A 584 25.83 3.18 -1.49
C LEU A 584 24.92 2.06 -0.98
N THR A 585 23.60 2.28 -1.02
CA THR A 585 22.62 1.40 -0.38
C THR A 585 21.47 1.01 -1.30
N ALA A 586 20.96 -0.22 -1.17
CA ALA A 586 19.78 -0.71 -1.89
C ALA A 586 18.87 -1.62 -1.05
#